data_AF-A0A4Z1P7V2-F1
#
_entry.id   AF-A0A4Z1P7V2-F1
#
_cell.length_a   1.000
_cell.length_b   1.000
_cell.length_c   1.000
_cell.angle_alpha   90.00
_cell.angle_beta   90.00
_cell.angle_gamma   90.00
#
_symmetry.space_group_name_H-M   'P 1'
#
loop_
_entity.id
_entity.type
_entity.pdbx_description
1 polymer ?
#
loop_
_entity_poly.entity_id
_entity_poly.type
_entity_poly.pdbx_seq_one_letter_code
_entity_poly.pdbx_strand_id
1 'polypeptide(L)'
;MPPKRVHKRPPKPPPKPTPPNEPEAQRFNADAFLYNWGPYSLPQHNGFRAAIEKAFDIDPTSDYVYRADPAAVTLPQAQVAIDHGSARGFHAFYLDENGQQPDPPSPSPPDIKAYISIFLPTTSTTKALTALGSNAKKGSLRASIAENLQSKLVLPPPTSSTRISLPAKGKAPMITNPYFDTWAWSCQCLEWGGPNQGTERIRISHHILPVLYNHFGCLCPSGDALSIIQQLSAPSGTTTRKPVVEIGSGNGYWAFLLRKLGLTIYAVDNQHSLWRTTWIHDTIIKDGVKFLQSPPTNLPISPGERGCCDSILLLVYPQVGGDFTSKVIRAYEGDTVVVAGTQNGNGFTGFKDEVVDAWFERERPAFEKVMQIPLPSFAAKDEALFVFARKKE
;
A
#
# COMPACT_ATOMS: atom_id res chain seq x y z
N MET A 1 -39.24 38.77 -9.61
CA MET A 1 -39.33 37.33 -9.98
C MET A 1 -37.92 36.82 -10.23
N PRO A 2 -37.43 35.82 -9.47
CA PRO A 2 -36.10 35.26 -9.68
C PRO A 2 -36.10 34.24 -10.84
N PRO A 3 -34.99 34.07 -11.59
CA PRO A 3 -34.94 33.18 -12.74
C PRO A 3 -34.87 31.71 -12.32
N LYS A 4 -35.61 30.86 -13.05
CA LYS A 4 -35.66 29.39 -12.84
C LYS A 4 -34.30 28.77 -13.16
N ARG A 5 -33.71 28.07 -12.18
CA ARG A 5 -32.55 27.19 -12.37
C ARG A 5 -32.94 25.99 -13.23
N VAL A 6 -32.27 25.82 -14.37
CA VAL A 6 -32.35 24.62 -15.20
C VAL A 6 -31.41 23.57 -14.60
N HIS A 7 -31.99 22.49 -14.05
CA HIS A 7 -31.22 21.32 -13.60
C HIS A 7 -30.65 20.57 -14.81
N LYS A 8 -29.37 20.77 -15.12
CA LYS A 8 -28.62 19.87 -16.02
C LYS A 8 -28.47 18.52 -15.33
N ARG A 9 -28.98 17.46 -15.95
CA ARG A 9 -28.75 16.08 -15.51
C ARG A 9 -27.25 15.78 -15.54
N PRO A 10 -26.73 15.03 -14.54
CA PRO A 10 -25.34 14.59 -14.58
C PRO A 10 -25.10 13.67 -15.79
N PRO A 11 -23.90 13.72 -16.39
CA PRO A 11 -23.56 12.87 -17.52
C PRO A 11 -23.63 11.39 -17.12
N LYS A 12 -24.11 10.55 -18.05
CA LYS A 12 -24.11 9.09 -17.86
C LYS A 12 -22.67 8.60 -17.66
N PRO A 13 -22.43 7.64 -16.74
CA PRO A 13 -21.12 7.03 -16.60
C PRO A 13 -20.74 6.31 -17.91
N PRO A 14 -19.43 6.27 -18.24
CA PRO A 14 -18.95 5.58 -19.42
C PRO A 14 -19.30 4.08 -19.35
N PRO A 15 -19.51 3.43 -20.51
CA PRO A 15 -19.75 2.00 -20.56
C PRO A 15 -18.54 1.25 -19.98
N LYS A 16 -18.83 0.16 -19.26
CA LYS A 16 -17.79 -0.70 -18.69
C LYS A 16 -16.89 -1.24 -19.82
N PRO A 17 -15.55 -1.22 -19.66
CA PRO A 17 -14.66 -1.91 -20.58
C PRO A 17 -15.07 -3.37 -20.68
N THR A 18 -15.24 -3.87 -21.90
CA THR A 18 -15.40 -5.29 -22.14
C THR A 18 -14.04 -5.95 -21.87
N PRO A 19 -13.95 -6.97 -20.99
CA PRO A 19 -12.71 -7.70 -20.84
C PRO A 19 -12.31 -8.29 -22.20
N PRO A 20 -11.02 -8.24 -22.58
CA PRO A 20 -10.58 -8.88 -23.81
C PRO A 20 -10.96 -10.35 -23.77
N ASN A 21 -11.64 -10.83 -24.81
CA ASN A 21 -11.85 -12.25 -25.07
C ASN A 21 -10.50 -12.86 -25.48
N GLU A 22 -9.62 -13.07 -24.52
CA GLU A 22 -8.46 -13.94 -24.70
C GLU A 22 -8.88 -15.39 -24.36
N PRO A 23 -8.64 -16.37 -25.25
CA PRO A 23 -8.92 -17.77 -24.96
C PRO A 23 -8.09 -18.20 -23.75
N GLU A 24 -8.71 -18.73 -22.68
CA GLU A 24 -8.12 -19.13 -21.38
C GLU A 24 -6.58 -19.00 -21.35
N ALA A 25 -6.10 -17.75 -21.34
CA ALA A 25 -4.68 -17.50 -21.25
C ALA A 25 -4.25 -18.14 -19.93
N GLN A 26 -3.15 -18.91 -19.97
CA GLN A 26 -2.66 -19.68 -18.83
C GLN A 26 -2.69 -18.78 -17.59
N ARG A 27 -3.66 -19.04 -16.70
CA ARG A 27 -3.94 -18.12 -15.59
C ARG A 27 -2.66 -17.96 -14.77
N PHE A 28 -2.31 -16.72 -14.44
CA PHE A 28 -1.14 -16.43 -13.61
C PHE A 28 -1.13 -17.31 -12.35
N ASN A 29 -0.06 -18.10 -12.19
CA ASN A 29 0.10 -19.00 -11.06
C ASN A 29 0.99 -18.34 -10.00
N ALA A 30 0.35 -17.69 -9.03
CA ALA A 30 1.02 -16.97 -7.95
C ALA A 30 1.97 -17.85 -7.12
N ASP A 31 1.63 -19.12 -6.91
CA ASP A 31 2.45 -20.05 -6.12
C ASP A 31 3.71 -20.47 -6.86
N ALA A 32 3.58 -20.81 -8.14
CA ALA A 32 4.73 -21.09 -9.00
C ALA A 32 5.60 -19.85 -9.17
N PHE A 33 5.00 -18.65 -9.26
CA PHE A 33 5.74 -17.39 -9.32
C PHE A 33 6.58 -17.18 -8.06
N LEU A 34 6.01 -17.33 -6.86
CA LEU A 34 6.77 -17.21 -5.61
C LEU A 34 7.87 -18.27 -5.47
N TYR A 35 7.59 -19.51 -5.89
CA TYR A 35 8.55 -20.61 -5.81
C TYR A 35 9.81 -20.34 -6.66
N ASN A 36 9.61 -19.75 -7.84
CA ASN A 36 10.70 -19.44 -8.77
C ASN A 36 11.35 -18.06 -8.52
N TRP A 37 10.80 -17.26 -7.62
CA TRP A 37 11.32 -15.93 -7.35
C TRP A 37 12.64 -15.99 -6.57
N GLY A 38 13.61 -15.21 -7.01
CA GLY A 38 14.91 -15.10 -6.36
C GLY A 38 15.76 -13.95 -6.91
N PRO A 39 17.03 -13.82 -6.48
CA PRO A 39 17.88 -12.68 -6.84
C PRO A 39 18.01 -12.41 -8.35
N TYR A 40 17.97 -13.46 -9.17
CA TYR A 40 18.03 -13.35 -10.64
C TYR A 40 16.71 -12.93 -11.30
N SER A 41 15.63 -12.79 -10.53
CA SER A 41 14.34 -12.25 -10.98
C SER A 41 14.33 -10.72 -10.98
N LEU A 42 15.24 -10.10 -10.22
CA LEU A 42 15.36 -8.65 -10.16
C LEU A 42 16.01 -8.07 -11.42
N PRO A 43 15.71 -6.80 -11.76
CA PRO A 43 16.38 -6.12 -12.87
C PRO A 43 17.90 -6.12 -12.73
N GLN A 44 18.59 -6.70 -13.71
CA GLN A 44 20.04 -6.67 -13.81
C GLN A 44 20.46 -5.47 -14.67
N HIS A 45 21.48 -4.73 -14.24
CA HIS A 45 21.98 -3.55 -14.96
C HIS A 45 20.86 -2.54 -15.33
N ASN A 46 19.89 -2.36 -14.44
CA ASN A 46 18.68 -1.55 -14.66
C ASN A 46 17.80 -1.98 -15.85
N GLY A 47 17.91 -3.22 -16.32
CA GLY A 47 17.03 -3.83 -17.33
C GLY A 47 15.64 -4.18 -16.78
N PHE A 48 14.87 -3.17 -16.39
CA PHE A 48 13.55 -3.29 -15.79
C PHE A 48 12.52 -3.92 -16.74
N ARG A 49 12.48 -3.47 -17.99
CA ARG A 49 11.57 -4.03 -19.01
C ARG A 49 11.76 -5.54 -19.15
N ALA A 50 12.99 -5.97 -19.40
CA ALA A 50 13.30 -7.39 -19.60
C ALA A 50 13.00 -8.23 -18.34
N ALA A 51 13.21 -7.67 -17.15
CA ALA A 51 12.88 -8.34 -15.90
C ALA A 51 11.36 -8.52 -15.72
N ILE A 52 10.56 -7.48 -16.01
CA ILE A 52 9.10 -7.57 -15.93
C ILE A 52 8.54 -8.50 -17.01
N GLU A 53 9.03 -8.42 -18.24
CA GLU A 53 8.65 -9.32 -19.34
C GLU A 53 8.89 -10.78 -18.97
N LYS A 54 10.10 -11.08 -18.47
CA LYS A 54 10.46 -12.44 -18.04
C LYS A 54 9.66 -12.91 -16.83
N ALA A 55 9.48 -12.07 -15.82
CA ALA A 55 8.82 -12.47 -14.58
C ALA A 55 7.34 -12.82 -14.81
N PHE A 56 6.65 -12.02 -15.62
CA PHE A 56 5.20 -12.15 -15.84
C PHE A 56 4.84 -12.77 -17.18
N ASP A 57 5.82 -13.35 -17.89
CA ASP A 57 5.65 -13.99 -19.20
C ASP A 57 4.92 -13.08 -20.21
N ILE A 58 5.39 -11.82 -20.31
CA ILE A 58 4.78 -10.81 -21.17
C ILE A 58 5.46 -10.85 -22.54
N ASP A 59 4.64 -10.89 -23.60
CA ASP A 59 5.09 -10.72 -24.97
C ASP A 59 5.90 -9.40 -25.10
N PRO A 60 7.16 -9.43 -25.55
CA PRO A 60 7.97 -8.24 -25.75
C PRO A 60 7.38 -7.22 -26.74
N THR A 61 6.40 -7.62 -27.57
CA THR A 61 5.66 -6.76 -28.50
C THR A 61 4.42 -6.13 -27.89
N SER A 62 4.06 -6.49 -26.65
CA SER A 62 2.91 -5.95 -25.92
C SER A 62 2.97 -4.41 -25.84
N ASP A 63 1.88 -3.77 -26.23
CA ASP A 63 1.67 -2.33 -26.16
C ASP A 63 0.84 -1.92 -24.93
N TYR A 64 0.66 -2.83 -23.96
CA TYR A 64 -0.14 -2.60 -22.77
C TYR A 64 0.29 -1.33 -22.04
N VAL A 65 -0.68 -0.46 -21.78
CA VAL A 65 -0.50 0.80 -21.06
C VAL A 65 -0.84 0.58 -19.59
N TYR A 66 0.20 0.60 -18.76
CA TYR A 66 0.13 0.58 -17.31
C TYR A 66 -0.38 1.92 -16.78
N ARG A 67 -1.38 1.89 -15.89
CA ARG A 67 -2.03 3.10 -15.37
C ARG A 67 -1.93 3.18 -13.84
N ALA A 68 -1.64 4.38 -13.35
CA ALA A 68 -1.73 4.80 -11.95
C ALA A 68 -2.17 6.27 -11.96
N ASP A 69 -3.48 6.52 -12.04
CA ASP A 69 -4.02 7.85 -12.35
C ASP A 69 -3.34 8.98 -11.54
N PRO A 70 -2.87 10.05 -12.22
CA PRO A 70 -3.02 10.34 -13.66
C PRO A 70 -1.91 9.75 -14.58
N ALA A 71 -0.94 9.00 -14.05
CA ALA A 71 0.19 8.49 -14.80
C ALA A 71 -0.17 7.28 -15.67
N ALA A 72 0.37 7.23 -16.90
CA ALA A 72 0.22 6.11 -17.81
C ALA A 72 1.53 5.89 -18.58
N VAL A 73 2.02 4.65 -18.63
CA VAL A 73 3.27 4.28 -19.29
C VAL A 73 3.18 2.89 -19.93
N THR A 74 3.93 2.67 -21.00
CA THR A 74 4.26 1.32 -21.49
C THR A 74 5.59 0.85 -20.88
N LEU A 75 5.90 -0.45 -20.93
CA LEU A 75 7.20 -0.96 -20.46
C LEU A 75 8.40 -0.31 -21.17
N PRO A 76 8.40 -0.11 -22.51
CA PRO A 76 9.47 0.62 -23.18
C PRO A 76 9.63 2.06 -22.66
N GLN A 77 8.54 2.78 -22.42
CA GLN A 77 8.60 4.14 -21.88
C GLN A 77 9.17 4.17 -20.45
N ALA A 78 8.79 3.21 -19.61
CA ALA A 78 9.34 3.08 -18.27
C ALA A 78 10.85 2.80 -18.31
N GLN A 79 11.31 1.92 -19.20
CA GLN A 79 12.73 1.65 -19.39
C GLN A 79 13.49 2.88 -19.87
N VAL A 80 12.97 3.60 -20.87
CA VAL A 80 13.60 4.82 -21.36
C VAL A 80 13.78 5.84 -20.23
N ALA A 81 12.78 6.03 -19.37
CA ALA A 81 12.91 6.93 -18.23
C ALA A 81 13.99 6.47 -17.23
N ILE A 82 14.10 5.16 -16.97
CA ILE A 82 15.16 4.59 -16.13
C ILE A 82 16.54 4.85 -16.73
N ASP A 83 16.69 4.67 -18.04
CA ASP A 83 17.96 4.87 -18.75
C ASP A 83 18.42 6.34 -18.72
N HIS A 84 17.48 7.30 -18.57
CA HIS A 84 17.80 8.72 -18.39
C HIS A 84 18.24 9.07 -16.96
N GLY A 85 18.01 8.20 -15.97
CA GLY A 85 18.35 8.43 -14.58
C GLY A 85 17.80 9.76 -14.04
N SER A 86 18.60 10.49 -13.27
CA SER A 86 18.20 11.78 -12.68
C SER A 86 18.11 12.95 -13.67
N ALA A 87 18.51 12.74 -14.93
CA ALA A 87 18.47 13.79 -15.93
C ALA A 87 17.04 14.36 -16.08
N ARG A 88 16.95 15.67 -16.36
CA ARG A 88 15.67 16.38 -16.54
C ARG A 88 14.71 16.30 -15.34
N GLY A 89 15.24 16.03 -14.14
CA GLY A 89 14.47 16.06 -12.89
C GLY A 89 13.63 14.82 -12.63
N PHE A 90 13.86 13.70 -13.33
CA PHE A 90 13.11 12.46 -13.10
C PHE A 90 13.29 11.89 -11.68
N HIS A 91 14.37 12.26 -10.99
CA HIS A 91 14.65 11.87 -9.60
C HIS A 91 14.51 13.05 -8.62
N ALA A 92 13.83 14.14 -8.99
CA ALA A 92 13.67 15.33 -8.14
C ALA A 92 12.63 15.11 -7.01
N PHE A 93 12.90 14.14 -6.12
CA PHE A 93 11.99 13.73 -5.05
C PHE A 93 12.16 14.48 -3.74
N TYR A 94 13.21 15.31 -3.64
CA TYR A 94 13.53 16.09 -2.44
C TYR A 94 13.50 17.56 -2.77
N LEU A 95 12.75 18.32 -1.96
CA LEU A 95 12.69 19.77 -2.01
C LEU A 95 12.97 20.33 -0.61
N ASP A 96 13.71 21.43 -0.57
CA ASP A 96 13.89 22.24 0.63
C ASP A 96 12.62 23.07 0.93
N GLU A 97 12.70 23.94 1.93
CA GLU A 97 11.61 24.84 2.34
C GLU A 97 11.22 25.85 1.24
N ASN A 98 12.16 26.19 0.35
CA ASN A 98 11.95 27.10 -0.77
C ASN A 98 11.47 26.39 -2.05
N GLY A 99 11.25 25.08 -1.99
CA GLY A 99 10.86 24.29 -3.16
C GLY A 99 12.01 24.07 -4.15
N GLN A 100 13.25 24.20 -3.72
CA GLN A 100 14.45 23.92 -4.52
C GLN A 100 15.03 22.55 -4.19
N GLN A 101 15.78 21.95 -5.12
CA GLN A 101 16.49 20.71 -4.82
C GLN A 101 17.63 20.99 -3.82
N PRO A 102 17.76 20.19 -2.75
CA PRO A 102 18.84 20.35 -1.78
C PRO A 102 20.20 19.98 -2.39
N ASP A 103 21.29 20.33 -1.70
CA ASP A 103 22.65 19.85 -2.01
C ASP A 103 23.15 18.95 -0.86
N PRO A 104 23.39 17.65 -1.09
CA PRO A 104 23.19 16.91 -2.34
C PRO A 104 21.70 16.70 -2.70
N PRO A 105 21.37 16.52 -3.99
CA PRO A 105 19.97 16.41 -4.45
C PRO A 105 19.30 15.08 -4.12
N SER A 106 20.09 14.06 -3.77
CA SER A 106 19.62 12.73 -3.41
C SER A 106 20.45 12.12 -2.27
N PRO A 107 19.89 11.17 -1.50
CA PRO A 107 20.62 10.43 -0.46
C PRO A 107 21.72 9.56 -1.06
N SER A 108 22.78 9.33 -0.28
CA SER A 108 23.85 8.43 -0.71
C SER A 108 23.37 6.96 -0.77
N PRO A 109 23.98 6.08 -1.57
CA PRO A 109 23.61 4.66 -1.62
C PRO A 109 23.61 3.96 -0.23
N PRO A 110 24.55 4.23 0.69
CA PRO A 110 24.46 3.74 2.07
C PRO A 110 23.21 4.21 2.83
N ASP A 111 22.76 5.45 2.61
CA ASP A 111 21.56 5.99 3.26
C ASP A 111 20.28 5.34 2.69
N ILE A 112 20.23 5.10 1.37
CA ILE A 112 19.15 4.35 0.74
C ILE A 112 19.08 2.92 1.30
N LYS A 113 20.23 2.25 1.44
CA LYS A 113 20.29 0.91 2.06
C LYS A 113 19.81 0.93 3.52
N ALA A 114 20.18 1.96 4.27
CA ALA A 114 19.72 2.13 5.65
C ALA A 114 18.20 2.31 5.72
N TYR A 115 17.60 3.09 4.81
CA TYR A 115 16.14 3.22 4.70
C TYR A 115 15.45 1.89 4.36
N ILE A 116 15.91 1.19 3.32
CA ILE A 116 15.37 -0.14 2.95
C ILE A 116 15.44 -1.10 4.15
N SER A 117 16.53 -1.06 4.92
CA SER A 117 16.72 -1.93 6.07
C SER A 117 15.69 -1.78 7.18
N ILE A 118 14.94 -0.67 7.23
CA ILE A 118 13.83 -0.50 8.18
C ILE A 118 12.78 -1.59 7.98
N PHE A 119 12.55 -2.00 6.74
CA PHE A 119 11.42 -2.87 6.38
C PHE A 119 11.82 -4.33 6.15
N LEU A 120 13.10 -4.67 6.32
CA LEU A 120 13.57 -6.04 6.17
C LEU A 120 12.98 -6.92 7.28
N PRO A 121 12.51 -8.14 6.98
CA PRO A 121 11.96 -9.03 8.00
C PRO A 121 13.02 -9.50 9.03
N THR A 122 14.30 -9.28 8.72
CA THR A 122 15.45 -9.64 9.56
C THR A 122 15.95 -8.52 10.48
N THR A 123 15.37 -7.32 10.38
CA THR A 123 15.72 -6.17 11.22
C THR A 123 14.66 -5.93 12.29
N SER A 124 14.92 -4.96 13.16
CA SER A 124 13.93 -4.45 14.10
C SER A 124 13.63 -3.01 13.68
N THR A 125 12.39 -2.73 13.29
CA THR A 125 11.99 -1.41 12.78
C THR A 125 12.34 -0.27 13.71
N THR A 126 12.06 -0.39 15.02
CA THR A 126 12.43 0.64 16.00
C THR A 126 13.93 0.88 16.03
N LYS A 127 14.76 -0.17 16.09
CA LYS A 127 16.22 -0.04 16.12
C LYS A 127 16.77 0.52 14.80
N ALA A 128 16.23 0.08 13.67
CA ALA A 128 16.62 0.55 12.35
C ALA A 128 16.27 2.05 12.17
N LEU A 129 15.08 2.47 12.63
CA LEU A 129 14.67 3.88 12.63
C LEU A 129 15.57 4.73 13.53
N THR A 130 15.88 4.27 14.75
CA THR A 130 16.84 4.96 15.63
C THR A 130 18.20 5.09 14.95
N ALA A 131 18.71 4.00 14.35
CA ALA A 131 19.99 3.99 13.66
C ALA A 131 20.01 4.80 12.36
N LEU A 132 18.85 5.00 11.72
CA LEU A 132 18.73 5.90 10.56
C LEU A 132 19.06 7.33 11.00
N GLY A 133 18.49 7.78 12.13
CA GLY A 133 18.73 9.13 12.67
C GLY A 133 20.08 9.30 13.36
N SER A 134 20.48 8.38 14.24
CA SER A 134 21.69 8.52 15.07
C SER A 134 23.00 8.54 14.26
N ASN A 135 22.98 7.93 13.07
CA ASN A 135 24.13 7.88 12.15
C ASN A 135 24.04 8.93 11.04
N ALA A 136 23.03 9.80 11.04
CA ALA A 136 22.86 10.83 10.04
C ALA A 136 23.77 12.03 10.33
N LYS A 137 24.35 12.63 9.29
CA LYS A 137 24.99 13.95 9.41
C LYS A 137 23.90 14.99 9.67
N LYS A 138 24.16 15.94 10.57
CA LYS A 138 23.25 17.07 10.82
C LYS A 138 22.94 17.81 9.52
N GLY A 139 21.67 18.09 9.26
CA GLY A 139 21.22 18.77 8.04
C GLY A 139 21.20 17.90 6.77
N SER A 140 21.56 16.62 6.84
CA SER A 140 21.46 15.71 5.70
C SER A 140 20.02 15.28 5.40
N LEU A 141 19.76 14.85 4.16
CA LEU A 141 18.50 14.21 3.79
C LEU A 141 18.14 13.05 4.73
N ARG A 142 19.10 12.17 5.06
CA ARG A 142 18.90 11.07 6.00
C ARG A 142 18.40 11.53 7.37
N ALA A 143 18.90 12.65 7.89
CA ALA A 143 18.42 13.21 9.15
C ALA A 143 16.95 13.62 9.05
N SER A 144 16.58 14.37 7.99
CA SER A 144 15.19 14.79 7.77
C SER A 144 14.22 13.63 7.53
N ILE A 145 14.68 12.56 6.89
CA ILE A 145 13.90 11.34 6.65
C ILE A 145 13.68 10.60 7.97
N ALA A 146 14.74 10.42 8.77
CA ALA A 146 14.64 9.77 10.07
C ALA A 146 13.69 10.53 11.00
N GLU A 147 13.79 11.85 11.05
CA GLU A 147 12.90 12.72 11.84
C GLU A 147 11.43 12.58 11.41
N ASN A 148 11.16 12.64 10.10
CA ASN A 148 9.81 12.46 9.56
C ASN A 148 9.22 11.09 9.92
N LEU A 149 9.99 10.01 9.77
CA LEU A 149 9.51 8.66 10.09
C LEU A 149 9.34 8.43 11.60
N GLN A 150 10.25 8.94 12.42
CA GLN A 150 10.19 8.79 13.88
C GLN A 150 9.03 9.58 14.50
N SER A 151 8.79 10.81 14.04
CA SER A 151 7.70 11.66 14.56
C SER A 151 6.30 11.09 14.31
N LYS A 152 6.17 10.22 13.31
CA LYS A 152 4.91 9.55 12.93
C LYS A 152 4.77 8.13 13.48
N LEU A 153 5.81 7.59 14.12
CA LEU A 153 5.77 6.25 14.71
C LEU A 153 4.90 6.26 15.97
N VAL A 154 3.79 5.53 15.93
CA VAL A 154 2.91 5.32 17.09
C VAL A 154 2.93 3.84 17.43
N LEU A 155 3.37 3.51 18.64
CA LEU A 155 3.34 2.15 19.17
C LEU A 155 2.41 2.10 20.39
N PRO A 156 1.67 0.99 20.57
CA PRO A 156 0.79 0.85 21.71
C PRO A 156 1.60 0.80 23.01
N PRO A 157 1.10 1.41 24.11
CA PRO A 157 1.71 1.24 25.41
C PRO A 157 1.63 -0.23 25.87
N PRO A 158 2.49 -0.67 26.81
CA PRO A 158 2.43 -2.03 27.37
C PRO A 158 1.08 -2.41 27.98
N THR A 159 0.29 -1.40 28.39
CA THR A 159 -1.06 -1.55 28.97
C THR A 159 -2.17 -1.62 27.93
N SER A 160 -1.85 -1.51 26.63
CA SER A 160 -2.85 -1.50 25.56
C SER A 160 -3.63 -2.80 25.49
N SER A 161 -4.95 -2.68 25.34
CA SER A 161 -5.85 -3.83 25.28
C SER A 161 -5.76 -4.63 23.98
N THR A 162 -5.25 -4.01 22.90
CA THR A 162 -5.11 -4.62 21.56
C THR A 162 -3.93 -5.62 21.51
N ARG A 163 -2.98 -5.55 22.45
CA ARG A 163 -1.82 -6.47 22.59
C ARG A 163 -1.03 -6.73 21.30
N ILE A 164 -0.96 -5.74 20.41
CA ILE A 164 -0.12 -5.81 19.21
C ILE A 164 1.25 -5.21 19.48
N SER A 165 2.28 -5.70 18.80
CA SER A 165 3.63 -5.16 18.88
C SER A 165 4.39 -5.37 17.58
N LEU A 166 5.39 -4.54 17.33
CA LEU A 166 6.36 -4.80 16.27
C LEU A 166 7.08 -6.13 16.55
N PRO A 167 7.31 -6.98 15.54
CA PRO A 167 8.06 -8.20 15.75
C PRO A 167 9.48 -7.88 16.19
N ALA A 168 10.03 -8.73 17.07
CA ALA A 168 11.44 -8.67 17.40
C ALA A 168 12.30 -8.96 16.15
N LYS A 169 13.58 -8.60 16.20
CA LYS A 169 14.53 -8.81 15.10
C LYS A 169 14.48 -10.27 14.60
N GLY A 170 14.22 -10.45 13.30
CA GLY A 170 14.15 -11.77 12.67
C GLY A 170 12.94 -12.62 13.09
N LYS A 171 11.93 -12.00 13.71
CA LYS A 171 10.66 -12.64 14.06
C LYS A 171 9.49 -12.18 13.18
N ALA A 172 9.72 -11.23 12.27
CA ALA A 172 8.74 -10.93 11.25
C ALA A 172 8.55 -12.16 10.35
N PRO A 173 7.35 -12.38 9.78
CA PRO A 173 7.12 -13.46 8.85
C PRO A 173 8.09 -13.42 7.66
N MET A 174 8.77 -14.55 7.44
CA MET A 174 9.64 -14.74 6.29
C MET A 174 8.82 -15.31 5.13
N ILE A 175 8.15 -14.43 4.39
CA ILE A 175 7.44 -14.78 3.15
C ILE A 175 8.20 -14.18 1.98
N THR A 176 8.40 -14.95 0.91
CA THR A 176 8.89 -14.42 -0.37
C THR A 176 7.96 -13.31 -0.84
N ASN A 177 8.49 -12.10 -0.98
CA ASN A 177 7.74 -10.91 -1.34
C ASN A 177 8.40 -10.21 -2.55
N PRO A 178 8.07 -10.65 -3.78
CA PRO A 178 8.60 -10.07 -5.01
C PRO A 178 8.36 -8.58 -5.16
N TYR A 179 7.25 -8.09 -4.59
CA TYR A 179 6.96 -6.67 -4.60
C TYR A 179 7.97 -5.91 -3.75
N PHE A 180 8.26 -6.40 -2.53
CA PHE A 180 9.25 -5.82 -1.65
C PHE A 180 10.65 -5.80 -2.27
N ASP A 181 11.07 -6.91 -2.88
CA ASP A 181 12.39 -6.99 -3.52
C ASP A 181 12.50 -6.00 -4.69
N THR A 182 11.45 -5.91 -5.52
CA THR A 182 11.40 -4.98 -6.66
C THR A 182 11.29 -3.52 -6.20
N TRP A 183 10.57 -3.26 -5.11
CA TRP A 183 10.49 -1.95 -4.47
C TRP A 183 11.87 -1.52 -3.94
N ALA A 184 12.59 -2.41 -3.24
CA ALA A 184 13.92 -2.14 -2.71
C ALA A 184 14.92 -1.85 -3.84
N TRP A 185 14.85 -2.61 -4.95
CA TRP A 185 15.60 -2.29 -6.17
C TRP A 185 15.21 -0.92 -6.72
N SER A 186 13.91 -0.60 -6.79
CA SER A 186 13.44 0.69 -7.31
C SER A 186 13.94 1.87 -6.48
N CYS A 187 14.09 1.71 -5.16
CA CYS A 187 14.68 2.74 -4.30
C CYS A 187 16.13 3.07 -4.70
N GLN A 188 16.93 2.05 -5.01
CA GLN A 188 18.30 2.24 -5.50
C GLN A 188 18.31 2.86 -6.90
N CYS A 189 17.46 2.37 -7.80
CA CYS A 189 17.36 2.85 -9.18
C CYS A 189 16.94 4.33 -9.25
N LEU A 190 16.04 4.76 -8.37
CA LEU A 190 15.46 6.10 -8.35
C LEU A 190 16.16 7.04 -7.36
N GLU A 191 17.25 6.59 -6.71
CA GLU A 191 17.95 7.37 -5.68
C GLU A 191 17.03 7.84 -4.53
N TRP A 192 16.07 6.99 -4.16
CA TRP A 192 15.05 7.28 -3.15
C TRP A 192 15.42 6.67 -1.79
N GLY A 193 15.68 7.52 -0.80
CA GLY A 193 16.02 7.12 0.56
C GLY A 193 14.88 7.25 1.57
N GLY A 194 13.65 7.48 1.12
CA GLY A 194 12.47 7.62 1.97
C GLY A 194 11.95 9.05 2.10
N PRO A 195 10.75 9.22 2.70
CA PRO A 195 10.06 10.50 2.78
C PRO A 195 10.59 11.39 3.91
N ASN A 196 10.69 12.68 3.62
CA ASN A 196 10.80 13.76 4.62
C ASN A 196 9.54 14.65 4.60
N GLN A 197 9.52 15.69 5.42
CA GLN A 197 8.40 16.64 5.45
C GLN A 197 8.10 17.28 4.08
N GLY A 198 9.13 17.57 3.27
CA GLY A 198 8.98 18.15 1.94
C GLY A 198 8.30 17.23 0.91
N THR A 199 8.23 15.92 1.18
CA THR A 199 7.57 14.93 0.29
C THR A 199 6.13 15.32 -0.04
N GLU A 200 5.42 15.96 0.89
CA GLU A 200 4.04 16.40 0.70
C GLU A 200 3.87 17.42 -0.45
N ARG A 201 4.96 18.10 -0.85
CA ARG A 201 4.98 19.12 -1.92
C ARG A 201 5.33 18.53 -3.27
N ILE A 202 5.82 17.29 -3.33
CA ILE A 202 6.19 16.65 -4.59
C ILE A 202 4.92 16.34 -5.38
N ARG A 203 4.92 16.71 -6.67
CA ARG A 203 3.80 16.47 -7.60
C ARG A 203 4.16 15.55 -8.75
N ILE A 204 5.44 15.22 -8.90
CA ILE A 204 5.89 14.23 -9.88
C ILE A 204 5.65 12.81 -9.34
N SER A 205 5.36 11.88 -10.26
CA SER A 205 5.35 10.44 -10.00
C SER A 205 6.47 9.78 -10.80
N HIS A 206 6.87 8.57 -10.42
CA HIS A 206 7.93 7.84 -11.12
C HIS A 206 7.36 6.78 -12.08
N HIS A 207 8.12 6.49 -13.14
CA HIS A 207 7.68 5.66 -14.27
C HIS A 207 7.56 4.16 -13.93
N ILE A 208 8.19 3.72 -12.84
CA ILE A 208 8.07 2.36 -12.31
C ILE A 208 6.71 2.15 -11.61
N LEU A 209 6.09 3.21 -11.06
CA LEU A 209 4.88 3.09 -10.22
C LEU A 209 3.74 2.40 -10.97
N PRO A 210 3.31 2.82 -12.19
CA PRO A 210 2.18 2.19 -12.84
C PRO A 210 2.39 0.71 -13.13
N VAL A 211 3.64 0.31 -13.41
CA VAL A 211 4.00 -1.08 -13.68
C VAL A 211 3.84 -1.93 -12.43
N LEU A 212 4.46 -1.53 -11.32
CA LEU A 212 4.32 -2.26 -10.06
C LEU A 212 2.89 -2.20 -9.53
N TYR A 213 2.18 -1.11 -9.78
CA TYR A 213 0.80 -0.97 -9.39
C TYR A 213 -0.08 -2.04 -10.03
N ASN A 214 0.04 -2.26 -11.34
CA ASN A 214 -0.75 -3.24 -12.07
C ASN A 214 -0.38 -4.70 -11.74
N HIS A 215 0.88 -4.94 -11.39
CA HIS A 215 1.39 -6.27 -11.10
C HIS A 215 1.22 -6.67 -9.64
N PHE A 216 1.28 -5.74 -8.68
CA PHE A 216 1.30 -6.05 -7.24
C PHE A 216 0.30 -5.25 -6.38
N GLY A 217 -0.35 -4.22 -6.91
CA GLY A 217 -1.29 -3.37 -6.16
C GLY A 217 -0.67 -2.08 -5.62
N CYS A 218 -1.46 -1.24 -4.96
CA CYS A 218 -1.13 0.18 -4.69
C CYS A 218 0.10 0.37 -3.82
N LEU A 219 0.34 -0.57 -2.92
CA LEU A 219 1.21 -0.37 -1.78
C LEU A 219 1.87 -1.69 -1.40
N CYS A 220 3.18 -1.66 -1.16
CA CYS A 220 3.96 -2.85 -0.85
C CYS A 220 3.81 -3.23 0.64
N PRO A 221 3.34 -4.46 0.98
CA PRO A 221 3.31 -4.93 2.36
C PRO A 221 4.73 -5.17 2.89
N SER A 222 4.99 -4.78 4.13
CA SER A 222 6.19 -5.17 4.89
C SER A 222 5.92 -6.39 5.77
N GLY A 223 6.98 -7.10 6.17
CA GLY A 223 6.86 -8.21 7.13
C GLY A 223 6.20 -7.77 8.45
N ASP A 224 6.51 -6.57 8.92
CA ASP A 224 5.90 -6.00 10.12
C ASP A 224 4.39 -5.78 9.95
N ALA A 225 3.96 -5.24 8.82
CA ALA A 225 2.54 -5.03 8.55
C ALA A 225 1.75 -6.34 8.51
N LEU A 226 2.31 -7.36 7.85
CA LEU A 226 1.72 -8.70 7.81
C LEU A 226 1.67 -9.32 9.21
N SER A 227 2.71 -9.15 10.03
CA SER A 227 2.77 -9.60 11.42
C SER A 227 1.70 -8.93 12.29
N ILE A 228 1.51 -7.62 12.15
CA ILE A 228 0.51 -6.87 12.92
C ILE A 228 -0.90 -7.38 12.60
N ILE A 229 -1.22 -7.56 11.31
CA ILE A 229 -2.53 -8.10 10.90
C ILE A 229 -2.71 -9.53 11.40
N GLN A 230 -1.66 -10.36 11.40
CA GLN A 230 -1.70 -11.70 11.98
C GLN A 230 -1.98 -11.66 13.49
N GLN A 231 -1.32 -10.78 14.24
CA GLN A 231 -1.57 -10.61 15.69
C GLN A 231 -3.00 -10.14 15.98
N LEU A 232 -3.55 -9.23 15.17
CA LEU A 232 -4.95 -8.79 15.28
C LEU A 232 -5.93 -9.93 14.99
N SER A 233 -5.66 -10.73 13.96
CA SER A 233 -6.52 -11.83 13.53
C SER A 233 -6.49 -13.01 14.50
N ALA A 234 -5.35 -13.27 15.15
CA ALA A 234 -5.19 -14.34 16.13
C ALA A 234 -4.49 -13.80 17.40
N PRO A 235 -5.20 -13.05 18.26
CA PRO A 235 -4.62 -12.47 19.46
C PRO A 235 -4.07 -13.54 20.41
N SER A 236 -2.87 -13.31 20.93
CA SER A 236 -2.20 -14.22 21.88
C SER A 236 -3.08 -14.53 23.10
N GLY A 237 -3.20 -15.82 23.40
CA GLY A 237 -4.01 -16.31 24.52
C GLY A 237 -5.50 -16.46 24.20
N THR A 238 -5.90 -16.35 22.93
CA THR A 238 -7.27 -16.62 22.48
C THR A 238 -7.27 -17.79 21.48
N THR A 239 -8.35 -18.58 21.50
CA THR A 239 -8.61 -19.61 20.47
C THR A 239 -9.39 -19.06 19.30
N THR A 240 -10.02 -17.89 19.47
CA THR A 240 -10.82 -17.21 18.45
C THR A 240 -9.92 -16.57 17.41
N ARG A 241 -10.16 -16.90 16.13
CA ARG A 241 -9.56 -16.20 15.00
C ARG A 241 -10.60 -15.30 14.34
N LYS A 242 -10.27 -14.03 14.19
CA LYS A 242 -11.09 -13.08 13.43
C LYS A 242 -10.68 -13.12 11.95
N PRO A 243 -11.62 -13.31 11.01
CA PRO A 243 -11.31 -13.14 9.60
C PRO A 243 -11.00 -11.67 9.30
N VAL A 244 -10.29 -11.42 8.21
CA VAL A 244 -10.05 -10.07 7.69
C VAL A 244 -10.93 -9.86 6.46
N VAL A 245 -11.66 -8.75 6.41
CA VAL A 245 -12.40 -8.30 5.24
C VAL A 245 -11.59 -7.19 4.58
N GLU A 246 -10.99 -7.48 3.43
CA GLU A 246 -10.26 -6.52 2.62
C GLU A 246 -11.20 -5.91 1.59
N ILE A 247 -11.57 -4.64 1.79
CA ILE A 247 -12.47 -3.90 0.88
C ILE A 247 -11.64 -3.07 -0.09
N GLY A 248 -11.86 -3.27 -1.39
CA GLY A 248 -11.04 -2.69 -2.45
C GLY A 248 -9.74 -3.48 -2.67
N SER A 249 -9.82 -4.82 -2.65
CA SER A 249 -8.65 -5.69 -2.69
C SER A 249 -7.86 -5.64 -4.01
N GLY A 250 -8.40 -5.01 -5.06
CA GLY A 250 -7.73 -4.86 -6.34
C GLY A 250 -7.36 -6.21 -6.95
N ASN A 251 -6.07 -6.44 -7.19
CA ASN A 251 -5.56 -7.71 -7.70
C ASN A 251 -5.34 -8.80 -6.62
N GLY A 252 -5.54 -8.46 -5.35
CA GLY A 252 -5.48 -9.38 -4.22
C GLY A 252 -4.07 -9.75 -3.73
N TYR A 253 -3.04 -8.95 -4.01
CA TYR A 253 -1.68 -9.25 -3.54
C TYR A 253 -1.57 -9.34 -2.01
N TRP A 254 -2.19 -8.39 -1.30
CA TRP A 254 -2.24 -8.39 0.17
C TRP A 254 -2.97 -9.62 0.70
N ALA A 255 -4.19 -9.87 0.21
CA ALA A 255 -4.93 -11.09 0.52
C ALA A 255 -4.12 -12.36 0.28
N PHE A 256 -3.41 -12.46 -0.84
CA PHE A 256 -2.57 -13.62 -1.16
C PHE A 256 -1.47 -13.84 -0.10
N LEU A 257 -0.69 -12.82 0.24
CA LEU A 257 0.37 -12.94 1.26
C LEU A 257 -0.19 -13.22 2.67
N LEU A 258 -1.30 -12.58 3.04
CA LEU A 258 -1.95 -12.83 4.33
C LEU A 258 -2.52 -14.25 4.42
N ARG A 259 -3.06 -14.80 3.33
CA ARG A 259 -3.50 -16.21 3.26
C ARG A 259 -2.33 -17.19 3.38
N LYS A 260 -1.14 -16.85 2.85
CA LYS A 260 0.08 -17.64 3.08
C LYS A 260 0.50 -17.69 4.55
N LEU A 261 0.06 -16.74 5.37
CA LEU A 261 0.20 -16.77 6.84
C LEU A 261 -0.90 -17.56 7.57
N GLY A 262 -1.79 -18.22 6.83
CA GLY A 262 -2.90 -19.00 7.38
C GLY A 262 -4.04 -18.13 7.91
N LEU A 263 -4.15 -16.88 7.48
CA LEU A 263 -5.29 -16.01 7.80
C LEU A 263 -6.45 -16.29 6.85
N THR A 264 -7.66 -16.10 7.35
CA THR A 264 -8.87 -16.09 6.53
C THR A 264 -9.13 -14.68 6.02
N ILE A 265 -9.00 -14.49 4.71
CA ILE A 265 -9.17 -13.18 4.06
C ILE A 265 -10.34 -13.23 3.08
N TYR A 266 -11.30 -12.34 3.29
CA TYR A 266 -12.38 -12.03 2.36
C TYR A 266 -11.99 -10.81 1.54
N ALA A 267 -11.43 -11.07 0.36
CA ALA A 267 -11.10 -10.05 -0.61
C ALA A 267 -12.35 -9.63 -1.38
N VAL A 268 -12.73 -8.36 -1.29
CA VAL A 268 -13.92 -7.79 -1.91
C VAL A 268 -13.52 -6.63 -2.80
N ASP A 269 -13.92 -6.68 -4.06
CA ASP A 269 -13.65 -5.61 -5.02
C ASP A 269 -14.82 -5.48 -6.01
N ASN A 270 -15.05 -4.28 -6.54
CA ASN A 270 -16.09 -4.06 -7.55
C ASN A 270 -15.58 -4.20 -8.99
N GLN A 271 -14.28 -4.50 -9.16
CA GLN A 271 -13.52 -4.61 -10.40
C GLN A 271 -13.65 -3.40 -11.31
N HIS A 272 -13.72 -2.20 -10.74
CA HIS A 272 -13.69 -0.97 -11.54
C HIS A 272 -12.32 -0.73 -12.16
N SER A 273 -11.25 -1.08 -11.43
CA SER A 273 -9.87 -1.01 -11.91
C SER A 273 -9.50 -2.27 -12.69
N LEU A 274 -8.75 -2.09 -13.77
CA LEU A 274 -8.13 -3.19 -14.52
C LEU A 274 -6.72 -3.44 -13.97
N TRP A 275 -6.36 -4.71 -13.83
CA TRP A 275 -5.06 -5.15 -13.34
C TRP A 275 -4.40 -6.06 -14.38
N ARG A 276 -3.08 -5.95 -14.54
CA ARG A 276 -2.34 -6.81 -15.47
C ARG A 276 -2.10 -8.20 -14.87
N THR A 277 -2.02 -8.30 -13.55
CA THR A 277 -1.86 -9.56 -12.82
C THR A 277 -2.94 -9.67 -11.76
N THR A 278 -3.44 -10.89 -11.54
CA THR A 278 -4.41 -11.24 -10.50
C THR A 278 -3.82 -12.33 -9.62
N TRP A 279 -3.63 -12.05 -8.33
CA TRP A 279 -2.96 -12.95 -7.38
C TRP A 279 -3.91 -13.95 -6.71
N ILE A 280 -5.20 -13.62 -6.66
CA ILE A 280 -6.25 -14.51 -6.16
C ILE A 280 -7.41 -14.54 -7.16
N HIS A 281 -7.97 -15.72 -7.38
CA HIS A 281 -9.02 -15.93 -8.38
C HIS A 281 -10.43 -15.96 -7.80
N ASP A 282 -10.54 -15.86 -6.48
CA ASP A 282 -11.77 -15.96 -5.68
C ASP A 282 -12.21 -14.62 -5.07
N THR A 283 -11.80 -13.50 -5.69
CA THR A 283 -12.24 -12.16 -5.26
C THR A 283 -13.77 -12.07 -5.30
N ILE A 284 -14.38 -11.65 -4.20
CA ILE A 284 -15.84 -11.46 -4.10
C ILE A 284 -16.20 -10.18 -4.84
N ILE A 285 -16.83 -10.33 -6.01
CA ILE A 285 -17.20 -9.20 -6.87
C ILE A 285 -18.43 -8.51 -6.30
N LYS A 286 -18.23 -7.47 -5.48
CA LYS A 286 -19.32 -6.73 -4.82
C LYS A 286 -18.87 -5.31 -4.46
N ASP A 287 -19.84 -4.40 -4.38
CA ASP A 287 -19.62 -3.11 -3.74
C ASP A 287 -19.34 -3.31 -2.24
N GLY A 288 -18.29 -2.65 -1.73
CA GLY A 288 -17.83 -2.85 -0.36
C GLY A 288 -18.87 -2.52 0.72
N VAL A 289 -19.64 -1.45 0.53
CA VAL A 289 -20.72 -1.07 1.46
C VAL A 289 -21.84 -2.11 1.43
N LYS A 290 -22.23 -2.56 0.23
CA LYS A 290 -23.23 -3.63 0.09
C LYS A 290 -22.74 -4.97 0.64
N PHE A 291 -21.44 -5.24 0.60
CA PHE A 291 -20.85 -6.43 1.24
C PHE A 291 -21.03 -6.35 2.74
N LEU A 292 -20.61 -5.25 3.37
CA LEU A 292 -20.74 -5.04 4.82
C LEU A 292 -22.21 -5.10 5.29
N GLN A 293 -23.14 -4.53 4.52
CA GLN A 293 -24.57 -4.53 4.88
C GLN A 293 -25.25 -5.90 4.80
N SER A 294 -24.70 -6.81 3.98
CA SER A 294 -25.29 -8.13 3.70
C SER A 294 -24.19 -9.09 3.27
N PRO A 295 -23.33 -9.54 4.22
CA PRO A 295 -22.28 -10.50 3.90
C PRO A 295 -22.90 -11.85 3.52
N PRO A 296 -22.26 -12.63 2.62
CA PRO A 296 -22.75 -13.95 2.26
C PRO A 296 -22.73 -14.90 3.47
N THR A 297 -23.82 -15.64 3.68
CA THR A 297 -23.96 -16.57 4.82
C THR A 297 -23.36 -17.95 4.56
N ASN A 298 -22.96 -18.23 3.32
CA ASN A 298 -22.39 -19.51 2.89
C ASN A 298 -20.86 -19.56 2.96
N LEU A 299 -20.22 -18.60 3.64
CA LEU A 299 -18.77 -18.56 3.77
C LEU A 299 -18.29 -19.56 4.82
N PRO A 300 -17.11 -20.21 4.64
CA PRO A 300 -16.61 -21.24 5.57
C PRO A 300 -16.44 -20.76 7.01
N ILE A 301 -16.10 -19.48 7.19
CA ILE A 301 -16.00 -18.81 8.49
C ILE A 301 -16.79 -17.51 8.40
N SER A 302 -17.83 -17.34 9.21
CA SER A 302 -18.64 -16.10 9.15
C SER A 302 -17.75 -14.87 9.35
N PRO A 303 -17.79 -13.84 8.48
CA PRO A 303 -17.21 -12.52 8.76
C PRO A 303 -18.01 -11.73 9.81
N GLY A 304 -19.02 -12.36 10.42
CA GLY A 304 -20.01 -11.74 11.30
C GLY A 304 -21.35 -11.55 10.59
N GLU A 305 -22.30 -10.96 11.30
CA GLU A 305 -23.58 -10.54 10.73
C GLU A 305 -23.43 -9.24 9.91
N ARG A 306 -24.51 -8.47 9.78
CA ARG A 306 -24.46 -7.12 9.20
C ARG A 306 -23.35 -6.31 9.89
N GLY A 307 -22.60 -5.57 9.07
CA GLY A 307 -21.47 -4.77 9.51
C GLY A 307 -20.19 -5.56 9.75
N CYS A 308 -20.19 -6.89 9.54
CA CYS A 308 -19.05 -7.78 9.72
C CYS A 308 -18.39 -7.62 11.10
N CYS A 309 -19.22 -7.60 12.15
CA CYS A 309 -18.85 -7.27 13.53
C CYS A 309 -17.72 -8.12 14.13
N ASP A 310 -17.57 -9.37 13.67
CA ASP A 310 -16.57 -10.32 14.17
C ASP A 310 -15.27 -10.34 13.33
N SER A 311 -15.14 -9.44 12.37
CA SER A 311 -13.98 -9.37 11.47
C SER A 311 -13.05 -8.20 11.79
N ILE A 312 -11.94 -8.13 11.05
CA ILE A 312 -11.07 -6.94 10.95
C ILE A 312 -11.33 -6.31 9.58
N LEU A 313 -11.60 -5.01 9.53
CA LEU A 313 -11.65 -4.29 8.26
C LEU A 313 -10.24 -3.89 7.83
N LEU A 314 -9.83 -4.31 6.62
CA LEU A 314 -8.59 -3.88 5.97
C LEU A 314 -8.92 -3.00 4.75
N LEU A 315 -8.29 -1.83 4.70
CA LEU A 315 -8.32 -0.92 3.55
C LEU A 315 -6.90 -0.67 3.08
N VAL A 316 -6.58 -1.05 1.84
CA VAL A 316 -5.28 -0.80 1.23
C VAL A 316 -5.43 0.29 0.17
N TYR A 317 -4.84 1.44 0.43
CA TYR A 317 -4.85 2.63 -0.41
C TYR A 317 -6.26 3.02 -0.90
N PRO A 318 -7.21 3.23 0.03
CA PRO A 318 -8.62 3.40 -0.32
C PRO A 318 -8.84 4.65 -1.19
N GLN A 319 -9.87 4.60 -2.04
CA GLN A 319 -10.14 5.66 -2.99
C GLN A 319 -10.64 6.94 -2.32
N VAL A 320 -10.05 8.08 -2.71
CA VAL A 320 -10.51 9.43 -2.32
C VAL A 320 -11.87 9.77 -2.97
N GLY A 321 -12.11 9.24 -4.18
CA GLY A 321 -13.28 9.57 -4.98
C GLY A 321 -14.60 9.04 -4.40
N GLY A 322 -15.68 9.79 -4.60
CA GLY A 322 -17.05 9.32 -4.32
C GLY A 322 -17.39 9.10 -2.85
N ASP A 323 -16.57 9.61 -1.93
CA ASP A 323 -16.72 9.42 -0.48
C ASP A 323 -16.70 7.92 -0.08
N PHE A 324 -15.93 7.11 -0.82
CA PHE A 324 -15.89 5.67 -0.66
C PHE A 324 -15.41 5.26 0.73
N THR A 325 -14.25 5.76 1.16
CA THR A 325 -13.62 5.41 2.44
C THR A 325 -14.54 5.68 3.63
N SER A 326 -15.19 6.85 3.66
CA SER A 326 -16.13 7.20 4.73
C SER A 326 -17.31 6.24 4.81
N LYS A 327 -17.94 5.94 3.67
CA LYS A 327 -19.11 5.06 3.60
C LYS A 327 -18.77 3.64 4.05
N VAL A 328 -17.60 3.13 3.68
CA VAL A 328 -17.13 1.81 4.11
C VAL A 328 -16.90 1.78 5.61
N ILE A 329 -16.17 2.75 6.17
CA ILE A 329 -15.90 2.80 7.63
C ILE A 329 -17.20 2.96 8.44
N ARG A 330 -18.17 3.75 7.95
CA ARG A 330 -19.48 3.90 8.62
C ARG A 330 -20.34 2.65 8.56
N ALA A 331 -20.26 1.88 7.48
CA ALA A 331 -20.99 0.62 7.32
C ALA A 331 -20.37 -0.54 8.13
N TYR A 332 -19.14 -0.39 8.60
CA TYR A 332 -18.45 -1.38 9.41
C TYR A 332 -18.80 -1.23 10.90
N GLU A 333 -19.23 -2.34 11.51
CA GLU A 333 -19.70 -2.40 12.89
C GLU A 333 -18.70 -3.08 13.84
N GLY A 334 -17.63 -3.69 13.31
CA GLY A 334 -16.59 -4.31 14.12
C GLY A 334 -15.76 -3.34 14.96
N ASP A 335 -14.72 -3.87 15.60
CA ASP A 335 -13.91 -3.15 16.59
C ASP A 335 -12.53 -2.73 16.10
N THR A 336 -12.07 -3.25 14.96
CA THR A 336 -10.71 -3.04 14.46
C THR A 336 -10.72 -2.62 13.00
N VAL A 337 -10.10 -1.48 12.69
CA VAL A 337 -9.87 -1.02 11.31
C VAL A 337 -8.37 -0.88 11.07
N VAL A 338 -7.89 -1.48 10.00
CA VAL A 338 -6.52 -1.35 9.51
C VAL A 338 -6.54 -0.60 8.19
N VAL A 339 -5.78 0.48 8.10
CA VAL A 339 -5.62 1.24 6.85
C VAL A 339 -4.14 1.25 6.48
N ALA A 340 -3.81 0.74 5.30
CA ALA A 340 -2.50 0.93 4.69
C ALA A 340 -2.62 2.04 3.64
N GLY A 341 -1.94 3.17 3.81
CA GLY A 341 -2.07 4.29 2.88
C GLY A 341 -1.26 5.50 3.28
N THR A 342 -1.52 6.62 2.61
CA THR A 342 -0.67 7.81 2.72
C THR A 342 -0.83 8.51 4.06
N GLN A 343 0.30 8.90 4.66
CA GLN A 343 0.39 9.57 5.98
C GLN A 343 0.79 11.05 5.91
N ASN A 344 0.72 11.66 4.73
CA ASN A 344 0.94 13.09 4.52
C ASN A 344 -0.20 13.72 3.69
N GLY A 345 -0.25 15.06 3.64
CA GLY A 345 -1.32 15.80 2.97
C GLY A 345 -1.20 15.91 1.45
N ASN A 346 -0.62 14.92 0.75
CA ASN A 346 -0.37 15.02 -0.69
C ASN A 346 -1.62 14.81 -1.58
N GLY A 347 -2.79 14.55 -0.99
CA GLY A 347 -4.07 14.36 -1.68
C GLY A 347 -4.44 12.91 -2.04
N PHE A 348 -3.62 11.93 -1.67
CA PHE A 348 -3.89 10.49 -1.87
C PHE A 348 -4.24 9.76 -0.56
N THR A 349 -4.91 10.44 0.37
CA THR A 349 -5.06 10.01 1.78
C THR A 349 -6.30 9.16 2.06
N GLY A 350 -7.01 8.70 1.02
CA GLY A 350 -8.35 8.08 1.16
C GLY A 350 -9.48 9.07 1.45
N PHE A 351 -9.14 10.32 1.77
CA PHE A 351 -10.05 11.44 1.93
C PHE A 351 -9.55 12.62 1.11
N LYS A 352 -10.43 13.55 0.75
CA LYS A 352 -10.08 14.61 -0.21
C LYS A 352 -9.13 15.64 0.37
N ASP A 353 -9.39 16.07 1.61
CA ASP A 353 -8.78 17.26 2.20
C ASP A 353 -8.18 17.00 3.60
N GLU A 354 -8.06 15.74 4.02
CA GLU A 354 -7.52 15.36 5.33
C GLU A 354 -6.85 13.98 5.30
N VAL A 355 -5.96 13.73 6.28
CA VAL A 355 -5.34 12.42 6.51
C VAL A 355 -6.25 11.50 7.31
N VAL A 356 -6.05 10.17 7.19
CA VAL A 356 -6.94 9.16 7.77
C VAL A 356 -7.10 9.29 9.29
N ASP A 357 -6.03 9.62 10.02
CA ASP A 357 -6.07 9.74 11.46
C ASP A 357 -6.86 10.97 11.93
N ALA A 358 -6.70 12.12 11.27
CA ALA A 358 -7.53 13.31 11.51
C ALA A 358 -9.02 13.03 11.23
N TRP A 359 -9.32 12.29 10.16
CA TRP A 359 -10.70 11.90 9.87
C TRP A 359 -11.28 11.00 10.98
N PHE A 360 -10.53 9.99 11.43
CA PHE A 360 -10.98 9.10 12.51
C PHE A 360 -11.22 9.83 13.83
N GLU A 361 -10.34 10.74 14.22
CA GLU A 361 -10.49 11.53 15.44
C GLU A 361 -11.80 12.34 15.43
N ARG A 362 -12.13 12.93 14.28
CA ARG A 362 -13.32 13.77 14.11
C ARG A 362 -14.61 12.98 13.95
N GLU A 363 -14.60 11.91 13.16
CA GLU A 363 -15.81 11.20 12.70
C GLU A 363 -16.08 9.89 13.45
N ARG A 364 -15.08 9.33 14.12
CA ARG A 364 -15.15 8.05 14.85
C ARG A 364 -14.51 8.17 16.24
N PRO A 365 -14.99 9.06 17.13
CA PRO A 365 -14.38 9.29 18.45
C PRO A 365 -14.39 8.07 19.37
N ALA A 366 -15.23 7.06 19.08
CA ALA A 366 -15.24 5.76 19.74
C ALA A 366 -14.03 4.88 19.35
N PHE A 367 -13.28 5.24 18.30
CA PHE A 367 -12.03 4.60 17.92
C PHE A 367 -10.85 5.44 18.39
N GLU A 368 -9.73 4.77 18.65
CA GLU A 368 -8.43 5.38 18.90
C GLU A 368 -7.39 4.81 17.95
N LYS A 369 -6.42 5.63 17.54
CA LYS A 369 -5.24 5.19 16.78
C LYS A 369 -4.29 4.47 17.73
N VAL A 370 -4.27 3.14 17.67
CA VAL A 370 -3.45 2.31 18.57
C VAL A 370 -2.04 2.08 18.04
N MET A 371 -1.85 2.15 16.73
CA MET A 371 -0.56 1.95 16.10
C MET A 371 -0.48 2.69 14.76
N GLN A 372 0.70 3.20 14.45
CA GLN A 372 1.09 3.75 13.16
C GLN A 372 2.54 3.37 12.89
N ILE A 373 2.80 2.62 11.83
CA ILE A 373 4.17 2.24 11.44
C ILE A 373 4.42 2.63 9.98
N PRO A 374 5.65 3.01 9.61
CA PRO A 374 5.96 3.32 8.22
C PRO A 374 5.82 2.06 7.34
N LEU A 375 5.45 2.27 6.08
CA LEU A 375 5.44 1.24 5.04
C LEU A 375 6.47 1.56 3.95
N PRO A 376 6.92 0.53 3.19
CA PRO A 376 7.71 0.72 1.99
C PRO A 376 7.03 1.72 1.05
N SER A 377 7.59 2.93 0.97
CA SER A 377 6.99 4.04 0.23
C SER A 377 7.67 4.16 -1.12
N PHE A 378 6.86 4.30 -2.18
CA PHE A 378 7.38 4.67 -3.48
C PHE A 378 8.06 6.04 -3.45
N ALA A 379 8.90 6.32 -4.46
CA ALA A 379 9.52 7.63 -4.57
C ALA A 379 8.43 8.73 -4.62
N ALA A 380 8.64 9.81 -3.87
CA ALA A 380 7.67 10.89 -3.66
C ALA A 380 6.39 10.51 -2.87
N LYS A 381 6.36 9.35 -2.21
CA LYS A 381 5.25 8.91 -1.37
C LYS A 381 5.66 8.78 0.09
N ASP A 382 4.67 8.85 0.98
CA ASP A 382 4.86 8.70 2.42
C ASP A 382 3.72 7.84 2.95
N GLU A 383 4.00 6.55 3.13
CA GLU A 383 2.99 5.52 3.36
C GLU A 383 3.14 4.91 4.75
N ALA A 384 2.02 4.56 5.38
CA ALA A 384 1.99 3.91 6.69
C ALA A 384 0.85 2.89 6.81
N LEU A 385 1.01 2.01 7.80
CA LEU A 385 -0.05 1.18 8.33
C LEU A 385 -0.60 1.86 9.58
N PHE A 386 -1.89 2.15 9.57
CA PHE A 386 -2.65 2.65 10.71
C PHE A 386 -3.51 1.52 11.26
N VAL A 387 -3.53 1.39 12.58
CA VAL A 387 -4.48 0.51 13.27
C VAL A 387 -5.33 1.37 14.19
N PHE A 388 -6.64 1.28 14.00
CA PHE A 388 -7.64 1.90 14.84
C PHE A 388 -8.42 0.81 15.57
N ALA A 389 -8.54 0.95 16.89
CA ALA A 389 -9.35 0.04 17.71
C ALA A 389 -10.45 0.82 18.41
N ARG A 390 -11.61 0.19 18.59
CA ARG A 390 -12.69 0.75 19.41
C ARG A 390 -12.24 0.81 20.87
N LYS A 391 -12.42 1.96 21.51
CA LYS A 391 -12.16 2.17 22.94
C LYS A 391 -13.03 1.20 23.75
N LYS A 392 -12.43 0.56 24.75
CA LYS A 392 -13.19 -0.21 25.74
C LYS A 392 -13.84 0.79 26.70
N GLU A 393 -15.13 0.59 26.97
CA GLU A 393 -15.87 1.35 28.00
C GLU A 393 -15.34 1.07 29.40
#